data_AF-A0A8S0PIV6-F1
#
_entry.id   AF-A0A8S0PIV6-F1
#
_cell.length_a   1.000
_cell.length_b   1.000
_cell.length_c   1.000
_cell.angle_alpha   90.00
_cell.angle_beta   90.00
_cell.angle_gamma   90.00
#
_symmetry.space_group_name_H-M   'P 1'
#
loop_
_entity.id
_entity.type
_entity.pdbx_description
1 polymer ?
#
loop_
_entity_poly.entity_id
_entity_poly.type
_entity_poly.pdbx_seq_one_letter_code
_entity_poly.pdbx_strand_id
1 'polypeptide(L)'
;MGSQISRTTGQNGSRRRQPPPHEPPARSTSSSDTDVTPEGSTSHRHNIPLVPPARTTSNSNTEATPEEADLSSYEAACQVDPDLRTFDSTLQVRTSRAINSIAVDLEVRSLSLDSLREVTECLLEMNQEVVEIILQNKEDIWKNKELSDLVDDYFENSLQMLDFCTALDSCLQRAGHIESIINVALRVFEEEHYNIPGEGGVKSYSRTLEELRNLKGAGRPFTEEFFKMFTTVYSEQNSMLEKLKAKKKQLDKKLGRTKTWRRVSNVIFGVIFVSVLICSVVAVAVIAPPVVTALAAAALAMPLVSMGKWLNTIWKKCEKEVRGQREIITSMHIGSNLVIKELDSIRVLIDQLQIKIEAFLGNADFALGQDGAVVIAVVEIRKKVNDFTKTIQDLSKHADKCTRDTKMARAVILRRIINHIGSSNQDFGMFS
;
A
#
# COMPACT_ATOMS: atom_id res chain seq x y z
N MET A 1 27.57 -1.57 -59.16
CA MET A 1 26.63 -0.48 -58.77
C MET A 1 26.07 -0.85 -57.41
N GLY A 2 26.28 -0.11 -56.31
CA GLY A 2 26.84 1.22 -56.16
C GLY A 2 25.83 2.14 -55.47
N SER A 3 25.82 2.14 -54.13
CA SER A 3 25.15 3.17 -53.33
C SER A 3 25.87 3.33 -51.99
N GLN A 4 25.81 4.53 -51.40
CA GLN A 4 26.90 5.06 -50.58
C GLN A 4 26.78 4.87 -49.08
N ILE A 5 27.95 4.86 -48.45
CA ILE A 5 28.18 4.95 -47.00
C ILE A 5 27.95 6.40 -46.56
N SER A 6 27.19 6.61 -45.48
CA SER A 6 27.24 7.84 -44.70
C SER A 6 27.53 7.54 -43.24
N ARG A 7 28.75 7.86 -42.81
CA ARG A 7 29.15 7.92 -41.40
C ARG A 7 28.75 9.29 -40.85
N THR A 8 28.08 9.32 -39.70
CA THR A 8 27.99 10.54 -38.87
C THR A 8 28.47 10.24 -37.47
N THR A 9 29.65 10.74 -37.15
CA THR A 9 30.29 10.61 -35.83
C THR A 9 29.66 11.61 -34.85
N GLY A 10 28.99 11.12 -33.80
CA GLY A 10 28.45 11.94 -32.72
C GLY A 10 29.36 11.91 -31.49
N GLN A 11 29.93 13.06 -31.11
CA GLN A 11 30.88 13.15 -29.98
C GLN A 11 30.23 12.93 -28.61
N ASN A 12 31.00 12.28 -27.73
CA ASN A 12 30.62 11.94 -26.37
C ASN A 12 30.87 13.14 -25.41
N GLY A 13 29.80 13.85 -25.04
CA GLY A 13 29.86 15.05 -24.19
C GLY A 13 29.72 14.75 -22.69
N SER A 14 30.79 14.32 -22.03
CA SER A 14 30.77 14.02 -20.59
C SER A 14 30.70 15.30 -19.72
N ARG A 15 29.56 15.54 -19.07
CA ARG A 15 29.41 16.55 -18.01
C ARG A 15 29.20 15.88 -16.64
N ARG A 16 30.27 15.77 -15.87
CA ARG A 16 30.19 15.58 -14.41
C ARG A 16 29.33 16.70 -13.81
N ARG A 17 28.30 16.36 -13.03
CA ARG A 17 27.71 17.29 -12.05
C ARG A 17 28.33 17.00 -10.70
N GLN A 18 28.85 18.03 -10.02
CA GLN A 18 29.27 17.93 -8.62
C GLN A 18 28.04 17.78 -7.70
N PRO A 19 28.15 17.05 -6.58
CA PRO A 19 27.17 17.13 -5.50
C PRO A 19 27.32 18.46 -4.73
N PRO A 20 26.24 18.98 -4.10
CA PRO A 20 26.31 20.15 -3.23
C PRO A 20 27.02 19.81 -1.89
N PRO A 21 27.59 20.82 -1.20
CA PRO A 21 28.37 20.60 0.03
C PRO A 21 27.49 20.34 1.26
N HIS A 22 28.09 19.64 2.24
CA HIS A 22 27.47 19.33 3.54
C HIS A 22 27.29 20.58 4.42
N GLU A 23 26.16 20.64 5.12
CA GLU A 23 25.83 21.65 6.12
C GLU A 23 26.17 21.11 7.54
N PRO A 24 26.86 21.88 8.40
CA PRO A 24 27.27 21.43 9.74
C PRO A 24 26.14 21.56 10.79
N PRO A 25 26.17 20.77 11.89
CA PRO A 25 25.06 20.70 12.84
C PRO A 25 24.94 21.95 13.74
N ALA A 26 23.71 22.38 13.98
CA ALA A 26 23.40 23.46 14.90
C ALA A 26 23.65 23.05 16.36
N ARG A 27 24.35 23.92 17.10
CA ARG A 27 24.74 23.74 18.50
C ARG A 27 23.60 24.16 19.44
N SER A 28 23.37 23.37 20.48
CA SER A 28 22.47 23.67 21.60
C SER A 28 22.90 24.92 22.37
N THR A 29 21.96 25.78 22.76
CA THR A 29 22.17 26.83 23.76
C THR A 29 21.05 26.83 24.79
N SER A 30 21.41 26.61 26.05
CA SER A 30 20.55 26.65 27.22
C SER A 30 20.50 28.05 27.84
N SER A 31 19.30 28.49 28.24
CA SER A 31 19.04 29.52 29.26
C SER A 31 17.53 29.50 29.56
N SER A 32 17.05 29.59 30.79
CA SER A 32 17.73 29.85 32.07
C SER A 32 16.86 29.39 33.23
N ASP A 33 17.48 28.93 34.31
CA ASP A 33 16.81 28.69 35.59
C ASP A 33 16.36 30.00 36.25
N THR A 34 15.23 29.94 36.96
CA THR A 34 15.01 30.74 38.17
C THR A 34 14.35 29.86 39.23
N ASP A 35 14.94 29.87 40.41
CA ASP A 35 14.76 28.94 41.53
C ASP A 35 13.67 29.41 42.52
N VAL A 36 13.51 28.65 43.62
CA VAL A 36 12.90 28.99 44.92
C VAL A 36 11.45 28.53 45.16
N THR A 37 11.33 27.26 45.56
CA THR A 37 10.37 26.79 46.61
C THR A 37 10.83 27.23 48.01
N PRO A 38 9.93 27.31 49.03
CA PRO A 38 9.79 26.16 49.94
C PRO A 38 8.40 25.88 50.57
N GLU A 39 8.10 24.58 50.70
CA GLU A 39 7.43 23.84 51.80
C GLU A 39 6.05 24.21 52.41
N GLY A 40 5.26 23.18 52.79
CA GLY A 40 3.99 23.38 53.51
C GLY A 40 3.07 22.17 53.81
N SER A 41 3.59 21.02 54.25
CA SER A 41 2.89 20.00 55.11
C SER A 41 1.60 19.25 54.66
N THR A 42 1.80 17.96 54.36
CA THR A 42 1.13 16.75 54.93
C THR A 42 -0.40 16.70 55.23
N SER A 43 -1.08 15.66 54.72
CA SER A 43 -1.52 14.48 55.52
C SER A 43 -2.33 13.43 54.71
N HIS A 44 -2.13 12.13 54.98
CA HIS A 44 -2.91 11.01 54.45
C HIS A 44 -3.87 10.43 55.50
N ARG A 45 -5.09 10.00 55.09
CA ARG A 45 -5.68 8.72 55.56
C ARG A 45 -6.89 8.25 54.72
N HIS A 46 -7.03 6.93 54.59
CA HIS A 46 -8.18 6.23 53.98
C HIS A 46 -9.36 6.06 54.96
N ASN A 47 -10.60 5.96 54.45
CA ASN A 47 -11.41 4.70 54.40
C ASN A 47 -12.92 4.94 54.10
N ILE A 48 -13.60 3.87 53.67
CA ILE A 48 -14.98 3.77 53.11
C ILE A 48 -15.66 2.50 53.67
N PRO A 49 -16.96 2.17 53.42
CA PRO A 49 -18.07 2.92 52.78
C PRO A 49 -19.41 2.88 53.59
N LEU A 50 -20.52 3.47 53.08
CA LEU A 50 -21.87 2.84 52.87
C LEU A 50 -23.09 3.82 52.72
N VAL A 51 -23.89 3.58 51.66
CA VAL A 51 -25.38 3.65 51.56
C VAL A 51 -26.08 5.04 51.38
N PRO A 52 -27.18 5.13 50.57
CA PRO A 52 -27.60 6.38 49.91
C PRO A 52 -28.95 6.94 50.41
N PRO A 53 -29.39 8.08 49.85
CA PRO A 53 -30.82 8.22 49.54
C PRO A 53 -31.17 8.80 48.16
N ALA A 54 -32.36 8.41 47.69
CA ALA A 54 -33.24 9.09 46.74
C ALA A 54 -32.74 9.37 45.30
N ARG A 55 -33.33 8.62 44.35
CA ARG A 55 -33.57 9.13 42.98
C ARG A 55 -34.50 10.34 43.07
N THR A 56 -34.11 11.46 42.47
CA THR A 56 -35.06 12.42 41.92
C THR A 56 -34.83 12.50 40.42
N THR A 57 -35.81 12.05 39.64
CA THR A 57 -35.80 12.16 38.19
C THR A 57 -35.96 13.61 37.78
N SER A 58 -34.87 14.25 37.37
CA SER A 58 -34.90 15.48 36.56
C SER A 58 -34.48 15.12 35.14
N ASN A 59 -35.43 15.18 34.19
CA ASN A 59 -35.16 15.01 32.78
C ASN A 59 -34.20 16.11 32.30
N SER A 60 -32.92 15.79 32.17
CA SER A 60 -32.05 16.48 31.21
C SER A 60 -32.28 15.83 29.86
N ASN A 61 -32.88 16.56 28.92
CA ASN A 61 -32.70 16.24 27.51
C ASN A 61 -31.23 16.47 27.18
N THR A 62 -30.43 15.40 27.27
CA THR A 62 -29.09 15.40 26.69
C THR A 62 -29.28 15.41 25.18
N GLU A 63 -29.18 16.59 24.56
CA GLU A 63 -28.82 16.65 23.15
C GLU A 63 -27.45 16.00 23.03
N ALA A 64 -27.45 14.74 22.60
CA ALA A 64 -26.22 14.01 22.33
C ALA A 64 -25.38 14.83 21.37
N THR A 65 -24.10 14.98 21.67
CA THR A 65 -23.18 15.60 20.70
C THR A 65 -23.19 14.79 19.40
N PRO A 66 -22.91 15.40 18.23
CA PRO A 66 -22.93 14.66 16.96
C PRO A 66 -22.08 13.39 16.98
N GLU A 67 -20.97 13.40 17.72
CA GLU A 67 -20.09 12.25 17.91
C GLU A 67 -20.72 11.14 18.77
N GLU A 68 -21.43 11.48 19.86
CA GLU A 68 -22.19 10.51 20.69
C GLU A 68 -23.40 9.94 19.93
N ALA A 69 -24.06 10.76 19.11
CA ALA A 69 -25.18 10.33 18.27
C ALA A 69 -24.72 9.31 17.21
N ASP A 70 -23.63 9.62 16.49
CA ASP A 70 -23.03 8.72 15.48
C ASP A 70 -22.51 7.42 16.12
N LEU A 71 -21.91 7.48 17.31
CA LEU A 71 -21.51 6.29 18.09
C LEU A 71 -22.71 5.40 18.47
N SER A 72 -23.80 5.98 18.98
CA SER A 72 -25.00 5.22 19.34
C SER A 72 -25.70 4.59 18.11
N SER A 73 -25.62 5.26 16.96
CA SER A 73 -26.14 4.78 15.67
C SER A 73 -25.34 3.57 15.17
N TYR A 74 -24.01 3.64 15.24
CA TYR A 74 -23.12 2.52 14.90
C TYR A 74 -23.31 1.32 15.84
N GLU A 75 -23.35 1.55 17.17
CA GLU A 75 -23.57 0.47 18.14
C GLU A 75 -24.93 -0.23 17.91
N ALA A 76 -25.99 0.54 17.62
CA ALA A 76 -27.28 -0.01 17.24
C ALA A 76 -27.23 -0.83 15.93
N ALA A 77 -26.47 -0.38 14.92
CA ALA A 77 -26.27 -1.13 13.67
C ALA A 77 -25.55 -2.47 13.92
N CYS A 78 -24.53 -2.50 14.79
CA CYS A 78 -23.82 -3.72 15.21
C CYS A 78 -24.71 -4.73 15.97
N GLN A 79 -25.87 -4.33 16.50
CA GLN A 79 -26.83 -5.27 17.08
C GLN A 79 -27.76 -5.91 16.04
N VAL A 80 -27.89 -5.30 14.86
CA VAL A 80 -28.82 -5.71 13.80
C VAL A 80 -28.12 -6.48 12.68
N ASP A 81 -26.90 -6.08 12.32
CA ASP A 81 -26.11 -6.66 11.24
C ASP A 81 -25.03 -7.62 11.79
N PRO A 82 -25.11 -8.94 11.50
CA PRO A 82 -24.15 -9.93 12.00
C PRO A 82 -22.72 -9.77 11.44
N ASP A 83 -22.58 -9.27 10.21
CA ASP A 83 -21.29 -9.09 9.56
C ASP A 83 -20.59 -7.84 10.14
N LEU A 84 -21.35 -6.76 10.32
CA LEU A 84 -20.88 -5.56 11.02
C LEU A 84 -20.51 -5.84 12.48
N ARG A 85 -21.25 -6.71 13.17
CA ARG A 85 -20.91 -7.16 14.54
C ARG A 85 -19.61 -7.96 14.59
N THR A 86 -19.37 -8.79 13.59
CA THR A 86 -18.15 -9.61 13.49
C THR A 86 -16.94 -8.71 13.19
N PHE A 87 -17.12 -7.73 12.31
CA PHE A 87 -16.15 -6.67 12.07
C PHE A 87 -15.82 -5.88 13.33
N ASP A 88 -16.82 -5.39 14.06
CA ASP A 88 -16.64 -4.59 15.28
C ASP A 88 -15.88 -5.35 16.37
N SER A 89 -16.23 -6.62 16.58
CA SER A 89 -15.53 -7.52 17.51
C SER A 89 -14.04 -7.65 17.15
N THR A 90 -13.72 -7.74 15.86
CA THR A 90 -12.34 -7.92 15.39
C THR A 90 -11.57 -6.58 15.37
N LEU A 91 -12.25 -5.47 15.07
CA LEU A 91 -11.76 -4.11 15.22
C LEU A 91 -11.34 -3.82 16.68
N GLN A 92 -12.19 -4.18 17.65
CA GLN A 92 -11.90 -3.99 19.07
C GLN A 92 -10.65 -4.79 19.50
N VAL A 93 -10.57 -6.08 19.16
CA VAL A 93 -9.43 -6.95 19.48
C VAL A 93 -8.12 -6.41 18.90
N ARG A 94 -8.12 -5.99 17.62
CA ARG A 94 -6.93 -5.40 16.97
C ARG A 94 -6.54 -4.05 17.59
N THR A 95 -7.52 -3.19 17.85
CA THR A 95 -7.29 -1.88 18.49
C THR A 95 -6.68 -2.05 19.88
N SER A 96 -7.18 -2.99 20.71
CA SER A 96 -6.58 -3.32 22.00
C SER A 96 -5.14 -3.84 21.88
N ARG A 97 -4.83 -4.65 20.86
CA ARG A 97 -3.45 -5.12 20.60
C ARG A 97 -2.50 -3.95 20.31
N ALA A 98 -2.90 -3.03 19.42
CA ALA A 98 -2.11 -1.86 19.07
C ALA A 98 -1.91 -0.92 20.27
N ILE A 99 -2.96 -0.67 21.07
CA ILE A 99 -2.87 0.13 22.30
C ILE A 99 -1.91 -0.52 23.30
N ASN A 100 -1.98 -1.84 23.51
CA ASN A 100 -1.10 -2.55 24.44
C ASN A 100 0.37 -2.50 23.98
N SER A 101 0.64 -2.60 22.67
CA SER A 101 1.98 -2.43 22.10
C SER A 101 2.56 -1.03 22.35
N ILE A 102 1.73 0.02 22.27
CA ILE A 102 2.12 1.40 22.62
C ILE A 102 2.34 1.55 24.14
N ALA A 103 1.46 0.97 24.96
CA ALA A 103 1.48 1.12 26.41
C ALA A 103 2.76 0.56 27.05
N VAL A 104 3.28 -0.56 26.53
CA VAL A 104 4.54 -1.18 26.99
C VAL A 104 5.77 -0.28 26.73
N ASP A 105 5.79 0.44 25.60
CA ASP A 105 6.91 1.35 25.26
C ASP A 105 6.84 2.72 25.94
N LEU A 106 5.65 3.17 26.36
CA LEU A 106 5.50 4.46 27.01
C LEU A 106 6.21 4.54 28.38
N GLU A 107 6.49 3.41 29.02
CA GLU A 107 7.36 3.33 30.21
C GLU A 107 8.82 3.75 29.92
N VAL A 108 9.26 3.68 28.65
CA VAL A 108 10.63 3.98 28.20
C VAL A 108 10.76 5.40 27.59
N ARG A 109 9.67 6.18 27.57
CA ARG A 109 9.62 7.60 27.14
C ARG A 109 9.97 7.85 25.66
N SER A 110 9.93 6.83 24.82
CA SER A 110 9.94 6.94 23.34
C SER A 110 9.24 5.74 22.71
N LEU A 111 8.37 5.97 21.73
CA LEU A 111 7.79 4.91 20.90
C LEU A 111 8.91 4.16 20.15
N SER A 112 8.99 2.84 20.27
CA SER A 112 9.91 2.06 19.44
C SER A 112 9.44 1.97 17.99
N LEU A 113 10.36 1.57 17.11
CA LEU A 113 10.02 1.22 15.73
C LEU A 113 9.11 0.00 15.66
N ASP A 114 9.18 -0.92 16.64
CA ASP A 114 8.34 -2.10 16.71
C ASP A 114 6.89 -1.76 17.09
N SER A 115 6.68 -0.82 18.02
CA SER A 115 5.34 -0.29 18.34
C SER A 115 4.73 0.46 17.15
N LEU A 116 5.51 1.31 16.47
CA LEU A 116 5.04 1.98 15.25
C LEU A 116 4.73 0.98 14.12
N ARG A 117 5.51 -0.10 14.02
CA ARG A 117 5.27 -1.20 13.09
C ARG A 117 3.98 -1.95 13.43
N GLU A 118 3.76 -2.33 14.69
CA GLU A 118 2.55 -3.05 15.14
C GLU A 118 1.27 -2.22 14.88
N VAL A 119 1.29 -0.92 15.17
CA VAL A 119 0.20 0.02 14.84
C VAL A 119 -0.03 0.09 13.33
N THR A 120 1.04 0.13 12.54
CA THR A 120 0.95 0.14 11.08
C THR A 120 0.40 -1.20 10.55
N GLU A 121 0.83 -2.34 11.08
CA GLU A 121 0.36 -3.66 10.69
C GLU A 121 -1.12 -3.88 11.08
N CYS A 122 -1.53 -3.44 12.28
CA CYS A 122 -2.94 -3.40 12.70
C CYS A 122 -3.81 -2.60 11.72
N LEU A 123 -3.40 -1.37 11.38
CA LEU A 123 -4.11 -0.54 10.38
C LEU A 123 -4.08 -1.15 8.99
N LEU A 124 -3.06 -1.94 8.65
CA LEU A 124 -2.95 -2.64 7.36
C LEU A 124 -3.87 -3.87 7.29
N GLU A 125 -3.97 -4.64 8.37
CA GLU A 125 -4.85 -5.81 8.52
C GLU A 125 -6.33 -5.44 8.54
N MET A 126 -6.71 -4.36 9.23
CA MET A 126 -8.09 -3.86 9.23
C MET A 126 -8.63 -3.57 7.81
N ASN A 127 -7.76 -3.25 6.85
CA ASN A 127 -8.21 -3.06 5.45
C ASN A 127 -8.72 -4.35 4.81
N GLN A 128 -8.39 -5.54 5.33
CA GLN A 128 -8.88 -6.80 4.78
C GLN A 128 -10.41 -6.89 4.89
N GLU A 129 -10.93 -6.74 6.10
CA GLU A 129 -12.36 -6.85 6.40
C GLU A 129 -13.15 -5.62 5.93
N VAL A 130 -12.58 -4.42 6.01
CA VAL A 130 -13.23 -3.21 5.45
C VAL A 130 -13.30 -3.28 3.92
N VAL A 131 -12.31 -3.87 3.23
CA VAL A 131 -12.44 -4.15 1.79
C VAL A 131 -13.57 -5.13 1.54
N GLU A 132 -13.64 -6.24 2.28
CA GLU A 132 -14.67 -7.25 2.13
C GLU A 132 -16.10 -6.68 2.28
N ILE A 133 -16.37 -5.93 3.35
CA ILE A 133 -17.68 -5.33 3.62
C ILE A 133 -18.05 -4.26 2.57
N ILE A 134 -17.08 -3.45 2.12
CA ILE A 134 -17.31 -2.44 1.06
C ILE A 134 -17.51 -3.08 -0.31
N LEU A 135 -16.89 -4.22 -0.59
CA LEU A 135 -17.05 -4.95 -1.86
C LEU A 135 -18.29 -5.84 -1.88
N GLN A 136 -18.75 -6.37 -0.74
CA GLN A 136 -20.00 -7.13 -0.64
C GLN A 136 -21.23 -6.22 -0.88
N ASN A 137 -21.21 -4.98 -0.41
CA ASN A 137 -22.26 -3.97 -0.64
C ASN A 137 -22.18 -3.30 -2.04
N LYS A 138 -21.81 -4.08 -3.06
CA LYS A 138 -21.24 -3.61 -4.34
C LYS A 138 -22.17 -2.73 -5.18
N GLU A 139 -23.46 -3.04 -5.25
CA GLU A 139 -24.40 -2.43 -6.21
C GLU A 139 -24.81 -1.00 -5.85
N ASP A 140 -25.02 -0.69 -4.56
CA ASP A 140 -25.38 0.65 -4.11
C ASP A 140 -24.20 1.63 -4.11
N ILE A 141 -22.98 1.10 -3.95
CA ILE A 141 -21.75 1.86 -3.81
C ILE A 141 -21.17 2.31 -5.17
N TRP A 142 -21.21 1.44 -6.19
CA TRP A 142 -20.48 1.66 -7.45
C TRP A 142 -21.36 1.85 -8.68
N LYS A 143 -21.57 3.12 -9.08
CA LYS A 143 -22.28 3.53 -10.31
C LYS A 143 -21.60 3.11 -11.64
N ASN A 144 -20.49 2.38 -11.58
CA ASN A 144 -19.72 1.94 -12.74
C ASN A 144 -19.16 0.53 -12.49
N LYS A 145 -19.91 -0.49 -12.94
CA LYS A 145 -19.54 -1.91 -12.79
C LYS A 145 -18.13 -2.24 -13.31
N GLU A 146 -17.75 -1.72 -14.47
CA GLU A 146 -16.41 -1.89 -15.08
C GLU A 146 -15.27 -1.25 -14.25
N LEU A 147 -15.58 -0.38 -13.28
CA LEU A 147 -14.62 0.09 -12.29
C LEU A 147 -14.62 -0.80 -11.05
N SER A 148 -15.79 -1.22 -10.57
CA SER A 148 -15.92 -2.10 -9.40
C SER A 148 -15.26 -3.47 -9.64
N ASP A 149 -15.54 -4.13 -10.76
CA ASP A 149 -14.91 -5.41 -11.11
C ASP A 149 -13.36 -5.29 -11.20
N LEU A 150 -12.86 -4.11 -11.59
CA LEU A 150 -11.43 -3.82 -11.64
C LEU A 150 -10.83 -3.43 -10.27
N VAL A 151 -11.66 -3.07 -9.29
CA VAL A 151 -11.28 -2.91 -7.89
C VAL A 151 -11.14 -4.27 -7.23
N ASP A 152 -12.10 -5.18 -7.44
CA ASP A 152 -12.04 -6.56 -6.96
C ASP A 152 -10.83 -7.29 -7.52
N ASP A 153 -10.64 -7.27 -8.86
CA ASP A 153 -9.44 -7.80 -9.52
C ASP A 153 -8.16 -7.28 -8.84
N TYR A 154 -8.11 -5.99 -8.46
CA TYR A 154 -6.93 -5.41 -7.84
C TYR A 154 -6.66 -6.01 -6.45
N PHE A 155 -7.70 -6.11 -5.63
CA PHE A 155 -7.58 -6.64 -4.28
C PHE A 155 -7.28 -8.14 -4.29
N GLU A 156 -7.90 -8.93 -5.17
CA GLU A 156 -7.63 -10.36 -5.30
C GLU A 156 -6.18 -10.64 -5.73
N ASN A 157 -5.72 -9.99 -6.81
CA ASN A 157 -4.32 -10.09 -7.27
C ASN A 157 -3.30 -9.68 -6.19
N SER A 158 -3.69 -8.77 -5.30
CA SER A 158 -2.85 -8.35 -4.16
C SER A 158 -2.88 -9.32 -2.96
N LEU A 159 -3.89 -10.19 -2.85
CA LEU A 159 -3.89 -11.29 -1.88
C LEU A 159 -2.98 -12.42 -2.34
N GLN A 160 -3.14 -12.86 -3.60
CA GLN A 160 -2.25 -13.85 -4.23
C GLN A 160 -0.78 -13.42 -4.15
N MET A 161 -0.51 -12.11 -4.25
CA MET A 161 0.83 -11.54 -4.06
C MET A 161 1.37 -11.68 -2.62
N LEU A 162 0.50 -11.52 -1.61
CA LEU A 162 0.87 -11.70 -0.21
C LEU A 162 1.09 -13.18 0.13
N ASP A 163 0.26 -14.08 -0.38
CA ASP A 163 0.44 -15.53 -0.24
C ASP A 163 1.77 -15.98 -0.87
N PHE A 164 2.11 -15.44 -2.05
CA PHE A 164 3.42 -15.63 -2.66
C PHE A 164 4.57 -15.10 -1.78
N CYS A 165 4.43 -13.92 -1.17
CA CYS A 165 5.45 -13.42 -0.24
C CYS A 165 5.64 -14.35 0.97
N THR A 166 4.58 -14.93 1.53
CA THR A 166 4.66 -15.93 2.62
C THR A 166 5.34 -17.23 2.15
N ALA A 167 5.06 -17.68 0.93
CA ALA A 167 5.76 -18.81 0.33
C ALA A 167 7.26 -18.52 0.09
N LEU A 168 7.60 -17.29 -0.32
CA LEU A 168 8.98 -16.82 -0.49
C LEU A 168 9.74 -16.75 0.84
N ASP A 169 9.12 -16.22 1.91
CA ASP A 169 9.72 -16.22 3.24
C ASP A 169 10.02 -17.65 3.72
N SER A 170 9.08 -18.57 3.52
CA SER A 170 9.28 -20.00 3.81
C SER A 170 10.47 -20.60 3.03
N CYS A 171 10.72 -20.13 1.81
CA CYS A 171 11.91 -20.52 1.03
C CYS A 171 13.20 -19.89 1.59
N LEU A 172 13.14 -18.63 2.02
CA LEU A 172 14.26 -17.91 2.64
C LEU A 172 14.69 -18.53 3.97
N GLN A 173 13.74 -18.95 4.82
CA GLN A 173 14.02 -19.70 6.04
C GLN A 173 14.78 -21.01 5.74
N ARG A 174 14.38 -21.76 4.70
CA ARG A 174 15.11 -22.96 4.23
C ARG A 174 16.51 -22.61 3.70
N ALA A 175 16.67 -21.50 2.99
CA ALA A 175 17.98 -21.04 2.52
C ALA A 175 18.90 -20.63 3.69
N GLY A 176 18.38 -19.98 4.73
CA GLY A 176 19.11 -19.68 5.96
C GLY A 176 19.51 -20.92 6.75
N HIS A 177 18.69 -21.97 6.75
CA HIS A 177 19.07 -23.27 7.32
C HIS A 177 20.25 -23.91 6.55
N ILE A 178 20.21 -23.88 5.21
CA ILE A 178 21.33 -24.30 4.35
C ILE A 178 22.61 -23.49 4.66
N GLU A 179 22.48 -22.17 4.83
CA GLU A 179 23.59 -21.29 5.23
C GLU A 179 24.19 -21.70 6.59
N SER A 180 23.34 -22.04 7.55
CA SER A 180 23.77 -22.50 8.87
C SER A 180 24.58 -23.80 8.79
N ILE A 181 24.09 -24.80 8.04
CA ILE A 181 24.81 -26.08 7.83
C ILE A 181 26.17 -25.83 7.16
N ILE A 182 26.24 -24.95 6.15
CA ILE A 182 27.50 -24.60 5.49
C ILE A 182 28.50 -23.98 6.48
N ASN A 183 28.04 -23.06 7.34
CA ASN A 183 28.88 -22.43 8.36
C ASN A 183 29.33 -23.40 9.47
N VAL A 184 28.49 -24.38 9.84
CA VAL A 184 28.88 -25.48 10.73
C VAL A 184 29.95 -26.35 10.07
N ALA A 185 29.75 -26.79 8.83
CA ALA A 185 30.74 -27.57 8.08
C ALA A 185 32.09 -26.84 7.96
N LEU A 186 32.07 -25.52 7.71
CA LEU A 186 33.27 -24.69 7.65
C LEU A 186 34.04 -24.62 8.98
N ARG A 187 33.32 -24.52 10.11
CA ARG A 187 33.90 -24.50 11.46
C ARG A 187 34.46 -25.86 11.87
N VAL A 188 33.67 -26.92 11.66
CA VAL A 188 34.06 -28.30 11.94
C VAL A 188 35.29 -28.68 11.12
N PHE A 189 35.38 -28.23 9.87
CA PHE A 189 36.59 -28.37 9.07
C PHE A 189 37.79 -27.66 9.68
N GLU A 190 37.67 -26.45 10.23
CA GLU A 190 38.78 -25.78 10.90
C GLU A 190 39.26 -26.56 12.13
N GLU A 191 38.34 -27.06 12.95
CA GLU A 191 38.64 -27.95 14.07
C GLU A 191 39.43 -29.18 13.58
N GLU A 192 38.89 -29.96 12.63
CA GLU A 192 39.54 -31.16 12.08
C GLU A 192 40.85 -30.85 11.32
N HIS A 193 40.97 -29.66 10.69
CA HIS A 193 42.14 -29.28 9.91
C HIS A 193 43.29 -28.76 10.76
N TYR A 194 43.04 -28.06 11.87
CA TYR A 194 44.11 -27.52 12.73
C TYR A 194 44.45 -28.40 13.94
N ASN A 195 43.63 -29.40 14.26
CA ASN A 195 43.99 -30.43 15.23
C ASN A 195 45.25 -31.20 14.81
N ILE A 196 46.14 -31.44 15.79
CA ILE A 196 47.34 -32.25 15.60
C ILE A 196 46.93 -33.73 15.66
N PRO A 197 47.12 -34.51 14.57
CA PRO A 197 46.90 -35.95 14.65
C PRO A 197 47.94 -36.60 15.57
N GLY A 198 47.57 -37.70 16.22
CA GLY A 198 48.52 -38.53 16.98
C GLY A 198 49.69 -39.01 16.12
N GLU A 199 50.77 -39.46 16.75
CA GLU A 199 52.02 -39.82 16.07
C GLU A 199 51.77 -40.86 14.94
N GLY A 200 52.02 -40.46 13.69
CA GLY A 200 51.75 -41.27 12.50
C GLY A 200 50.32 -41.21 11.93
N GLY A 201 49.41 -40.43 12.52
CA GLY A 201 48.01 -40.34 12.11
C GLY A 201 47.74 -39.47 10.87
N VAL A 202 46.86 -39.96 9.99
CA VAL A 202 46.30 -39.19 8.86
C VAL A 202 45.16 -38.30 9.37
N LYS A 203 45.03 -37.06 8.87
CA LYS A 203 43.89 -36.18 9.19
C LYS A 203 42.59 -36.80 8.67
N SER A 204 41.64 -37.04 9.57
CA SER A 204 40.27 -37.42 9.25
C SER A 204 39.39 -36.17 9.17
N TYR A 205 38.47 -36.16 8.21
CA TYR A 205 37.44 -35.12 8.05
C TYR A 205 36.02 -35.69 8.22
N SER A 206 35.88 -36.68 9.11
CA SER A 206 34.66 -37.46 9.31
C SER A 206 33.45 -36.60 9.68
N ARG A 207 33.61 -35.59 10.55
CA ARG A 207 32.52 -34.69 10.97
C ARG A 207 32.23 -33.68 9.86
N THR A 208 33.25 -33.15 9.18
CA THR A 208 33.04 -32.29 8.00
C THR A 208 32.24 -33.01 6.91
N LEU A 209 32.57 -34.28 6.62
CA LEU A 209 31.86 -35.11 5.66
C LEU A 209 30.42 -35.42 6.10
N GLU A 210 30.16 -35.54 7.40
CA GLU A 210 28.81 -35.67 7.95
C GLU A 210 27.98 -34.39 7.69
N GLU A 211 28.52 -33.20 7.97
CA GLU A 211 27.82 -31.94 7.69
C GLU A 211 27.61 -31.70 6.19
N LEU A 212 28.52 -32.15 5.33
CA LEU A 212 28.32 -32.13 3.87
C LEU A 212 27.24 -33.13 3.39
N ARG A 213 26.96 -34.21 4.15
CA ARG A 213 25.76 -35.05 3.92
C ARG A 213 24.50 -34.35 4.43
N ASN A 214 24.55 -33.68 5.58
CA ASN A 214 23.43 -32.88 6.10
C ASN A 214 23.02 -31.78 5.13
N LEU A 215 23.98 -31.11 4.50
CA LEU A 215 23.76 -30.11 3.45
C LEU A 215 22.97 -30.69 2.26
N LYS A 216 23.30 -31.91 1.81
CA LYS A 216 22.54 -32.60 0.76
C LYS A 216 21.14 -33.01 1.24
N GLY A 217 21.02 -33.43 2.51
CA GLY A 217 19.76 -33.81 3.14
C GLY A 217 18.78 -32.65 3.35
N ALA A 218 19.27 -31.41 3.48
CA ALA A 218 18.47 -30.21 3.65
C ALA A 218 17.58 -29.87 2.43
N GLY A 219 17.86 -30.46 1.27
CA GLY A 219 17.09 -30.28 0.04
C GLY A 219 17.27 -28.91 -0.63
N ARG A 220 16.38 -28.58 -1.57
CA ARG A 220 16.35 -27.28 -2.26
C ARG A 220 15.31 -26.38 -1.59
N PRO A 221 15.58 -25.07 -1.40
CA PRO A 221 14.62 -24.17 -0.75
C PRO A 221 13.42 -23.85 -1.64
N PHE A 222 13.59 -23.83 -2.96
CA PHE A 222 12.52 -23.58 -3.93
C PHE A 222 12.02 -24.89 -4.55
N THR A 223 10.70 -25.06 -4.57
CA THR A 223 10.02 -26.24 -5.15
C THR A 223 9.32 -25.88 -6.47
N GLU A 224 8.83 -26.88 -7.20
CA GLU A 224 8.09 -26.66 -8.45
C GLU A 224 6.78 -25.88 -8.21
N GLU A 225 6.09 -26.15 -7.10
CA GLU A 225 4.88 -25.45 -6.69
C GLU A 225 5.14 -23.96 -6.43
N PHE A 226 6.30 -23.64 -5.83
CA PHE A 226 6.72 -22.25 -5.62
C PHE A 226 6.94 -21.53 -6.97
N PHE A 227 7.63 -22.15 -7.93
CA PHE A 227 7.83 -21.54 -9.26
C PHE A 227 6.53 -21.41 -10.06
N LYS A 228 5.59 -22.36 -9.89
CA LYS A 228 4.24 -22.27 -10.43
C LYS A 228 3.47 -21.08 -9.83
N MET A 229 3.53 -20.90 -8.51
CA MET A 229 2.92 -19.76 -7.83
C MET A 229 3.53 -18.43 -8.29
N PHE A 230 4.87 -18.33 -8.34
CA PHE A 230 5.57 -17.16 -8.86
C PHE A 230 5.11 -16.79 -10.29
N THR A 231 5.04 -17.78 -11.18
CA THR A 231 4.65 -17.57 -12.58
C THR A 231 3.21 -17.09 -12.72
N THR A 232 2.29 -17.67 -11.94
CA THR A 232 0.87 -17.28 -11.89
C THR A 232 0.74 -15.83 -11.45
N VAL A 233 1.27 -15.48 -10.26
CA VAL A 233 1.22 -14.13 -9.70
C VAL A 233 1.89 -13.09 -10.60
N TYR A 234 3.04 -13.43 -11.21
CA TYR A 234 3.72 -12.54 -12.17
C TYR A 234 2.84 -12.25 -13.40
N SER A 235 2.12 -13.25 -13.91
CA SER A 235 1.24 -13.09 -15.06
C SER A 235 -0.02 -12.29 -14.72
N GLU A 236 -0.59 -12.52 -13.53
CA GLU A 236 -1.77 -11.85 -12.99
C GLU A 236 -1.51 -10.35 -12.75
N GLN A 237 -0.40 -10.01 -12.10
CA GLN A 237 0.01 -8.62 -11.89
C GLN A 237 0.21 -7.86 -13.22
N ASN A 238 0.82 -8.49 -14.23
CA ASN A 238 0.99 -7.89 -15.56
C ASN A 238 -0.36 -7.72 -16.31
N SER A 239 -1.23 -8.73 -16.26
CA SER A 239 -2.60 -8.66 -16.78
C SER A 239 -3.36 -7.50 -16.16
N MET A 240 -3.26 -7.36 -14.83
CA MET A 240 -3.91 -6.30 -14.08
C MET A 240 -3.37 -4.91 -14.45
N LEU A 241 -2.05 -4.77 -14.61
CA LEU A 241 -1.44 -3.53 -15.06
C LEU A 241 -1.97 -3.08 -16.43
N GLU A 242 -2.12 -3.98 -17.40
CA GLU A 242 -2.67 -3.64 -18.72
C GLU A 242 -4.17 -3.30 -18.65
N LYS A 243 -4.98 -4.01 -17.85
CA LYS A 243 -6.38 -3.63 -17.57
C LYS A 243 -6.47 -2.20 -17.03
N LEU A 244 -5.68 -1.87 -16.00
CA LEU A 244 -5.62 -0.55 -15.36
C LEU A 244 -5.18 0.55 -16.34
N LYS A 245 -4.16 0.28 -17.16
CA LYS A 245 -3.63 1.19 -18.19
C LYS A 245 -4.65 1.46 -19.30
N ALA A 246 -5.38 0.44 -19.75
CA ALA A 246 -6.48 0.58 -20.69
C ALA A 246 -7.63 1.42 -20.09
N LYS A 247 -8.03 1.14 -18.85
CA LYS A 247 -9.07 1.89 -18.13
C LYS A 247 -8.69 3.36 -17.92
N LYS A 248 -7.44 3.62 -17.52
CA LYS A 248 -6.89 4.98 -17.37
C LYS A 248 -7.00 5.77 -18.67
N LYS A 249 -6.59 5.18 -19.80
CA LYS A 249 -6.70 5.77 -21.14
C LYS A 249 -8.16 6.01 -21.56
N GLN A 250 -9.09 5.14 -21.17
CA GLN A 250 -10.54 5.32 -21.37
C GLN A 250 -11.06 6.54 -20.58
N LEU A 251 -10.65 6.69 -19.31
CA LEU A 251 -11.03 7.80 -18.44
C LEU A 251 -10.39 9.14 -18.86
N ASP A 252 -9.12 9.16 -19.27
CA ASP A 252 -8.46 10.34 -19.85
C ASP A 252 -9.23 10.86 -21.08
N LYS A 253 -9.63 9.95 -21.99
CA LYS A 253 -10.48 10.29 -23.14
C LYS A 253 -11.85 10.82 -22.73
N LYS A 254 -12.53 10.17 -21.76
CA LYS A 254 -13.83 10.64 -21.23
C LYS A 254 -13.70 12.06 -20.65
N LEU A 255 -12.69 12.32 -19.82
CA LEU A 255 -12.42 13.62 -19.21
C LEU A 255 -12.15 14.71 -20.26
N GLY A 256 -11.36 14.40 -21.29
CA GLY A 256 -11.13 15.29 -22.43
C GLY A 256 -12.44 15.62 -23.17
N ARG A 257 -13.26 14.60 -23.46
CA ARG A 257 -14.57 14.78 -24.12
C ARG A 257 -15.53 15.63 -23.29
N THR A 258 -15.61 15.43 -21.97
CA THR A 258 -16.46 16.26 -21.08
C THR A 258 -16.05 17.73 -21.09
N LYS A 259 -14.74 18.03 -21.11
CA LYS A 259 -14.24 19.42 -21.22
C LYS A 259 -14.60 20.07 -22.56
N THR A 260 -14.49 19.34 -23.67
CA THR A 260 -14.91 19.82 -24.99
C THR A 260 -16.43 20.01 -25.06
N TRP A 261 -17.21 19.05 -24.57
CA TRP A 261 -18.68 19.11 -24.61
C TRP A 261 -19.25 20.23 -23.73
N ARG A 262 -18.63 20.52 -22.57
CA ARG A 262 -18.96 21.72 -21.78
C ARG A 262 -18.82 23.01 -22.60
N ARG A 263 -17.75 23.16 -23.39
CA ARG A 263 -17.56 24.34 -24.25
C ARG A 263 -18.65 24.43 -25.33
N VAL A 264 -18.91 23.32 -26.03
CA VAL A 264 -19.93 23.24 -27.09
C VAL A 264 -21.33 23.54 -26.52
N SER A 265 -21.70 22.91 -25.41
CA SER A 265 -22.98 23.12 -24.70
C SER A 265 -23.16 24.59 -24.28
N ASN A 266 -22.12 25.24 -23.76
CA ASN A 266 -22.19 26.65 -23.36
C ASN A 266 -22.36 27.58 -24.58
N VAL A 267 -21.69 27.30 -25.71
CA VAL A 267 -21.84 28.07 -26.96
C VAL A 267 -23.24 27.92 -27.54
N ILE A 268 -23.75 26.69 -27.66
CA ILE A 268 -25.11 26.42 -28.18
C ILE A 268 -26.16 27.13 -27.30
N PHE A 269 -26.04 27.03 -25.97
CA PHE A 269 -26.94 27.71 -25.05
C PHE A 269 -26.89 29.23 -25.20
N GLY A 270 -25.69 29.81 -25.33
CA GLY A 270 -25.51 31.25 -25.59
C GLY A 270 -26.15 31.72 -26.90
N VAL A 271 -25.99 30.95 -27.99
CA VAL A 271 -26.59 31.26 -29.30
C VAL A 271 -28.12 31.21 -29.22
N ILE A 272 -28.71 30.12 -28.69
CA ILE A 272 -30.16 29.97 -28.54
C ILE A 272 -30.74 31.14 -27.73
N PHE A 273 -30.10 31.49 -26.61
CA PHE A 273 -30.56 32.59 -25.78
C PHE A 273 -30.54 33.95 -26.50
N VAL A 274 -29.45 34.29 -27.18
CA VAL A 274 -29.34 35.53 -27.95
C VAL A 274 -30.41 35.58 -29.06
N SER A 275 -30.66 34.47 -29.76
CA SER A 275 -31.73 34.38 -30.74
C SER A 275 -33.12 34.64 -30.13
N VAL A 276 -33.43 34.05 -28.97
CA VAL A 276 -34.70 34.29 -28.27
C VAL A 276 -34.86 35.76 -27.87
N LEU A 277 -33.82 36.40 -27.33
CA LEU A 277 -33.84 37.83 -27.01
C LEU A 277 -34.14 38.71 -28.23
N ILE A 278 -33.46 38.45 -29.36
CA ILE A 278 -33.66 39.20 -30.61
C ILE A 278 -35.10 39.04 -31.11
N CYS A 279 -35.63 37.81 -31.12
CA CYS A 279 -37.02 37.55 -31.50
C CYS A 279 -38.02 38.27 -30.57
N SER A 280 -37.78 38.29 -29.26
CA SER A 280 -38.61 39.03 -28.29
C SER A 280 -38.62 40.53 -28.54
N VAL A 281 -37.46 41.15 -28.81
CA VAL A 281 -37.37 42.59 -29.11
C VAL A 281 -38.11 42.94 -30.41
N VAL A 282 -37.93 42.14 -31.46
CA VAL A 282 -38.61 42.35 -32.75
C VAL A 282 -40.14 42.22 -32.61
N ALA A 283 -40.64 41.25 -31.84
CA ALA A 283 -42.08 41.08 -31.61
C ALA A 283 -42.71 42.31 -30.93
N VAL A 284 -42.03 42.92 -29.95
CA VAL A 284 -42.51 44.14 -29.27
C VAL A 284 -42.53 45.35 -30.21
N ALA A 285 -41.55 45.45 -31.13
CA ALA A 285 -41.47 46.56 -32.09
C ALA A 285 -42.58 46.56 -33.16
N VAL A 286 -43.20 45.41 -33.44
CA VAL A 286 -44.15 45.23 -34.55
C VAL A 286 -45.62 45.38 -34.13
N ILE A 287 -45.96 45.31 -32.83
CA ILE A 287 -47.36 45.12 -32.36
C ILE A 287 -47.99 46.36 -31.66
N ALA A 288 -47.19 47.36 -31.22
CA ALA A 288 -47.66 48.57 -30.47
C ALA A 288 -48.43 48.25 -29.15
N PRO A 289 -49.08 49.20 -28.45
CA PRO A 289 -48.75 50.61 -28.12
C PRO A 289 -47.97 50.75 -26.77
N PRO A 290 -47.68 51.97 -26.25
CA PRO A 290 -46.76 52.20 -25.10
C PRO A 290 -47.08 51.54 -23.74
N VAL A 291 -48.20 50.85 -23.59
CA VAL A 291 -48.68 50.31 -22.30
C VAL A 291 -48.38 48.80 -22.16
N VAL A 292 -48.17 48.08 -23.26
CA VAL A 292 -47.94 46.62 -23.26
C VAL A 292 -46.47 46.27 -22.95
N THR A 293 -45.56 47.23 -23.12
CA THR A 293 -44.12 47.13 -22.84
C THR A 293 -43.81 46.77 -21.38
N ALA A 294 -44.63 47.23 -20.43
CA ALA A 294 -44.42 46.99 -19.00
C ALA A 294 -44.61 45.50 -18.60
N LEU A 295 -45.56 44.80 -19.22
CA LEU A 295 -45.85 43.39 -18.94
C LEU A 295 -44.85 42.43 -19.61
N ALA A 296 -44.38 42.76 -20.82
CA ALA A 296 -43.37 41.97 -21.52
C ALA A 296 -42.00 41.98 -20.80
N ALA A 297 -41.63 43.10 -20.16
CA ALA A 297 -40.40 43.21 -19.38
C ALA A 297 -40.35 42.23 -18.18
N ALA A 298 -41.50 41.90 -17.59
CA ALA A 298 -41.59 40.96 -16.48
C ALA A 298 -41.49 39.48 -16.92
N ALA A 299 -41.97 39.13 -18.12
CA ALA A 299 -41.91 37.75 -18.63
C ALA A 299 -40.47 37.33 -19.04
N LEU A 300 -39.60 38.29 -19.35
CA LEU A 300 -38.16 38.05 -19.58
C LEU A 300 -37.38 37.70 -18.29
N ALA A 301 -38.02 37.75 -17.12
CA ALA A 301 -37.38 37.56 -15.81
C ALA A 301 -37.19 36.09 -15.38
N MET A 302 -37.29 35.11 -16.29
CA MET A 302 -36.70 33.78 -16.06
C MET A 302 -35.17 33.96 -15.95
N PRO A 303 -34.55 33.85 -14.76
CA PRO A 303 -33.17 34.30 -14.61
C PRO A 303 -32.25 33.37 -15.40
N LEU A 304 -31.62 33.89 -16.47
CA LEU A 304 -30.65 33.14 -17.29
C LEU A 304 -29.54 32.48 -16.45
N VAL A 305 -29.21 33.16 -15.35
CA VAL A 305 -28.35 32.73 -14.26
C VAL A 305 -28.69 31.31 -13.76
N SER A 306 -29.96 30.92 -13.76
CA SER A 306 -30.44 29.63 -13.25
C SER A 306 -30.07 28.45 -14.18
N MET A 307 -30.42 28.52 -15.46
CA MET A 307 -30.17 27.42 -16.41
C MET A 307 -28.68 27.24 -16.73
N GLY A 308 -27.92 28.36 -16.80
CA GLY A 308 -26.46 28.31 -16.92
C GLY A 308 -25.78 27.70 -15.68
N LYS A 309 -26.29 27.97 -14.47
CA LYS A 309 -25.85 27.29 -13.24
C LYS A 309 -26.15 25.79 -13.29
N TRP A 310 -27.35 25.39 -13.71
CA TRP A 310 -27.76 23.97 -13.80
C TRP A 310 -26.85 23.15 -14.74
N LEU A 311 -26.60 23.62 -15.97
CA LEU A 311 -25.66 22.95 -16.91
C LEU A 311 -24.25 22.87 -16.34
N ASN A 312 -23.78 23.91 -15.65
CA ASN A 312 -22.47 23.93 -15.00
C ASN A 312 -22.41 22.91 -13.85
N THR A 313 -23.46 22.78 -13.04
CA THR A 313 -23.57 21.77 -11.97
C THR A 313 -23.52 20.35 -12.54
N ILE A 314 -24.25 20.05 -13.62
CA ILE A 314 -24.21 18.75 -14.29
C ILE A 314 -22.80 18.43 -14.81
N TRP A 315 -22.16 19.37 -15.51
CA TRP A 315 -20.80 19.13 -16.02
C TRP A 315 -19.74 19.10 -14.92
N LYS A 316 -19.94 19.79 -13.79
CA LYS A 316 -19.06 19.66 -12.62
C LYS A 316 -19.23 18.30 -11.95
N LYS A 317 -20.45 17.80 -11.77
CA LYS A 317 -20.74 16.46 -11.22
C LYS A 317 -20.14 15.35 -12.10
N CYS A 318 -20.34 15.42 -13.42
CA CYS A 318 -19.72 14.50 -14.38
C CYS A 318 -18.18 14.58 -14.38
N GLU A 319 -17.59 15.78 -14.29
CA GLU A 319 -16.13 15.92 -14.20
C GLU A 319 -15.56 15.41 -12.86
N LYS A 320 -16.25 15.67 -11.73
CA LYS A 320 -15.90 15.17 -10.39
C LYS A 320 -15.89 13.64 -10.37
N GLU A 321 -16.94 13.00 -10.89
CA GLU A 321 -17.04 11.55 -10.97
C GLU A 321 -15.90 10.94 -11.80
N VAL A 322 -15.74 11.35 -13.06
CA VAL A 322 -14.69 10.80 -13.96
C VAL A 322 -13.28 11.04 -13.40
N ARG A 323 -13.08 12.13 -12.66
CA ARG A 323 -11.82 12.45 -11.97
C ARG A 323 -11.56 11.53 -10.79
N GLY A 324 -12.53 11.30 -9.90
CA GLY A 324 -12.39 10.37 -8.77
C GLY A 324 -12.07 8.94 -9.24
N GLN A 325 -12.83 8.44 -10.23
CA GLN A 325 -12.54 7.16 -10.88
C GLN A 325 -11.12 7.08 -11.46
N ARG A 326 -10.66 8.16 -12.11
CA ARG A 326 -9.30 8.25 -12.67
C ARG A 326 -8.22 8.25 -11.59
N GLU A 327 -8.48 8.87 -10.44
CA GLU A 327 -7.56 8.94 -9.32
C GLU A 327 -7.39 7.59 -8.60
N ILE A 328 -8.47 6.81 -8.47
CA ILE A 328 -8.42 5.41 -7.99
C ILE A 328 -7.57 4.56 -8.94
N ILE A 329 -7.94 4.52 -10.24
CA ILE A 329 -7.23 3.76 -11.27
C ILE A 329 -5.76 4.18 -11.40
N THR A 330 -5.46 5.47 -11.28
CA THR A 330 -4.07 5.96 -11.33
C THR A 330 -3.24 5.45 -10.16
N SER A 331 -3.81 5.37 -8.95
CA SER A 331 -3.08 4.80 -7.81
C SER A 331 -2.92 3.29 -7.91
N MET A 332 -3.94 2.55 -8.36
CA MET A 332 -3.80 1.10 -8.58
C MET A 332 -2.68 0.83 -9.58
N HIS A 333 -2.66 1.57 -10.70
CA HIS A 333 -1.61 1.49 -11.71
C HIS A 333 -0.22 1.82 -11.15
N ILE A 334 -0.10 2.77 -10.21
CA ILE A 334 1.18 3.06 -9.55
C ILE A 334 1.59 1.88 -8.64
N GLY A 335 0.65 1.32 -7.87
CA GLY A 335 0.88 0.16 -7.00
C GLY A 335 1.34 -1.07 -7.78
N SER A 336 0.61 -1.49 -8.82
CA SER A 336 0.99 -2.65 -9.65
C SER A 336 2.36 -2.46 -10.33
N ASN A 337 2.71 -1.25 -10.79
CA ASN A 337 4.05 -0.98 -11.33
C ASN A 337 5.17 -1.09 -10.29
N LEU A 338 4.88 -0.84 -9.01
CA LEU A 338 5.85 -1.00 -7.93
C LEU A 338 6.07 -2.50 -7.64
N VAL A 339 4.98 -3.23 -7.44
CA VAL A 339 5.00 -4.68 -7.17
C VAL A 339 5.71 -5.47 -8.30
N ILE A 340 5.43 -5.16 -9.57
CA ILE A 340 6.08 -5.84 -10.71
C ILE A 340 7.62 -5.64 -10.71
N LYS A 341 8.12 -4.46 -10.32
CA LYS A 341 9.57 -4.20 -10.23
C LYS A 341 10.24 -4.94 -9.08
N GLU A 342 9.53 -5.13 -7.97
CA GLU A 342 10.01 -5.98 -6.89
C GLU A 342 10.01 -7.45 -7.33
N LEU A 343 8.97 -7.92 -8.03
CA LEU A 343 8.93 -9.27 -8.63
C LEU A 343 10.08 -9.54 -9.61
N ASP A 344 10.41 -8.58 -10.49
CA ASP A 344 11.57 -8.67 -11.39
C ASP A 344 12.89 -8.81 -10.60
N SER A 345 13.02 -8.08 -9.49
CA SER A 345 14.21 -8.12 -8.62
C SER A 345 14.32 -9.43 -7.84
N ILE A 346 13.19 -9.88 -7.28
CA ILE A 346 13.00 -11.17 -6.59
C ILE A 346 13.41 -12.32 -7.51
N ARG A 347 12.94 -12.32 -8.77
CA ARG A 347 13.28 -13.34 -9.77
C ARG A 347 14.80 -13.49 -9.96
N VAL A 348 15.48 -12.38 -10.22
CA VAL A 348 16.94 -12.38 -10.46
C VAL A 348 17.70 -12.90 -9.24
N LEU A 349 17.23 -12.59 -8.03
CA LEU A 349 17.85 -13.05 -6.78
C LEU A 349 17.56 -14.54 -6.49
N ILE A 350 16.37 -15.04 -6.82
CA ILE A 350 16.03 -16.48 -6.77
C ILE A 350 16.93 -17.27 -7.73
N ASP A 351 17.05 -16.83 -8.99
CA ASP A 351 17.91 -17.46 -10.00
C ASP A 351 19.38 -17.53 -9.53
N GLN A 352 19.90 -16.42 -8.96
CA GLN A 352 21.24 -16.39 -8.36
C GLN A 352 21.39 -17.33 -7.15
N LEU A 353 20.37 -17.41 -6.29
CA LEU A 353 20.41 -18.23 -5.09
C LEU A 353 20.40 -19.72 -5.45
N GLN A 354 19.62 -20.12 -6.46
CA GLN A 354 19.61 -21.49 -6.98
C GLN A 354 20.97 -21.90 -7.54
N ILE A 355 21.61 -21.07 -8.37
CA ILE A 355 22.95 -21.33 -8.92
C ILE A 355 23.99 -21.52 -7.80
N LYS A 356 23.92 -20.71 -6.73
CA LYS A 356 24.84 -20.83 -5.59
C LYS A 356 24.63 -22.13 -4.81
N ILE A 357 23.37 -22.54 -4.60
CA ILE A 357 23.04 -23.81 -3.93
C ILE A 357 23.53 -25.01 -4.75
N GLU A 358 23.32 -25.00 -6.06
CA GLU A 358 23.84 -26.04 -6.95
C GLU A 358 25.38 -26.14 -6.91
N ALA A 359 26.08 -25.01 -6.81
CA ALA A 359 27.53 -24.99 -6.61
C ALA A 359 27.98 -25.57 -5.25
N PHE A 360 27.23 -25.35 -4.17
CA PHE A 360 27.53 -25.97 -2.87
C PHE A 360 27.26 -27.47 -2.86
N LEU A 361 26.14 -27.92 -3.45
CA LEU A 361 25.82 -29.34 -3.59
C LEU A 361 26.86 -30.07 -4.43
N GLY A 362 27.30 -29.50 -5.56
CA GLY A 362 28.39 -30.06 -6.38
C GLY A 362 29.73 -30.15 -5.64
N ASN A 363 30.07 -29.16 -4.80
CA ASN A 363 31.24 -29.24 -3.94
C ASN A 363 31.11 -30.35 -2.87
N ALA A 364 29.91 -30.53 -2.27
CA ALA A 364 29.65 -31.60 -1.32
C ALA A 364 29.75 -32.99 -1.97
N ASP A 365 29.20 -33.15 -3.18
CA ASP A 365 29.34 -34.38 -3.98
C ASP A 365 30.81 -34.69 -4.29
N PHE A 366 31.59 -33.69 -4.69
CA PHE A 366 33.03 -33.85 -4.93
C PHE A 366 33.80 -34.27 -3.66
N ALA A 367 33.49 -33.67 -2.51
CA ALA A 367 34.08 -34.05 -1.22
C ALA A 367 33.75 -35.49 -0.79
N LEU A 368 32.51 -35.93 -1.06
CA LEU A 368 32.00 -37.25 -0.66
C LEU A 368 32.42 -38.38 -1.60
N GLY A 369 32.78 -38.07 -2.84
CA GLY A 369 33.11 -39.06 -3.88
C GLY A 369 34.59 -39.37 -4.09
N GLN A 370 35.51 -38.63 -3.45
CA GLN A 370 36.96 -38.77 -3.66
C GLN A 370 37.76 -38.61 -2.36
N ASP A 371 38.63 -39.57 -2.07
CA ASP A 371 39.52 -39.52 -0.90
C ASP A 371 40.44 -38.30 -0.96
N GLY A 372 40.50 -37.53 0.15
CA GLY A 372 41.28 -36.31 0.26
C GLY A 372 40.70 -35.06 -0.41
N ALA A 373 39.61 -35.17 -1.19
CA ALA A 373 39.02 -34.02 -1.90
C ALA A 373 38.36 -32.97 -0.98
N VAL A 374 38.08 -33.32 0.28
CA VAL A 374 37.40 -32.45 1.27
C VAL A 374 38.05 -31.08 1.40
N VAL A 375 39.39 -31.01 1.45
CA VAL A 375 40.11 -29.73 1.59
C VAL A 375 39.83 -28.80 0.41
N ILE A 376 39.82 -29.33 -0.81
CA ILE A 376 39.56 -28.56 -2.03
C ILE A 376 38.10 -28.07 -2.06
N ALA A 377 37.16 -28.98 -1.77
CA ALA A 377 35.74 -28.67 -1.72
C ALA A 377 35.42 -27.57 -0.69
N VAL A 378 35.92 -27.71 0.55
CA VAL A 378 35.64 -26.75 1.63
C VAL A 378 36.28 -25.39 1.38
N VAL A 379 37.47 -25.34 0.76
CA VAL A 379 38.06 -24.07 0.30
C VAL A 379 37.18 -23.38 -0.75
N GLU A 380 36.56 -24.12 -1.66
CA GLU A 380 35.68 -23.54 -2.68
C GLU A 380 34.30 -23.13 -2.12
N ILE A 381 33.77 -23.88 -1.15
CA ILE A 381 32.58 -23.50 -0.35
C ILE A 381 32.85 -22.18 0.38
N ARG A 382 33.99 -22.07 1.07
CA ARG A 382 34.40 -20.88 1.84
C ARG A 382 34.45 -19.60 0.99
N LYS A 383 34.89 -19.68 -0.26
CA LYS A 383 34.90 -18.51 -1.17
C LYS A 383 33.50 -18.00 -1.51
N LYS A 384 32.50 -18.88 -1.52
CA LYS A 384 31.14 -18.60 -2.02
C LYS A 384 30.13 -18.26 -0.92
N VAL A 385 30.38 -18.67 0.34
CA VAL A 385 29.42 -18.50 1.44
C VAL A 385 29.02 -17.04 1.68
N ASN A 386 29.97 -16.10 1.69
CA ASN A 386 29.66 -14.68 1.91
C ASN A 386 28.72 -14.09 0.83
N ASP A 387 28.95 -14.45 -0.43
CA ASP A 387 28.09 -14.03 -1.55
C ASP A 387 26.72 -14.71 -1.49
N PHE A 388 26.63 -15.91 -0.92
CA PHE A 388 25.36 -16.61 -0.70
C PHE A 388 24.53 -15.96 0.41
N THR A 389 25.11 -15.76 1.60
CA THR A 389 24.53 -14.99 2.71
C THR A 389 24.00 -13.64 2.23
N LYS A 390 24.79 -12.92 1.42
CA LYS A 390 24.37 -11.63 0.88
C LYS A 390 23.15 -11.73 -0.05
N THR A 391 23.09 -12.73 -0.93
CA THR A 391 21.91 -12.92 -1.79
C THR A 391 20.66 -13.29 -0.99
N ILE A 392 20.78 -14.08 0.09
CA ILE A 392 19.66 -14.33 1.02
C ILE A 392 19.18 -13.00 1.62
N GLN A 393 20.09 -12.22 2.21
CA GLN A 393 19.74 -10.93 2.83
C GLN A 393 19.12 -9.93 1.86
N ASP A 394 19.63 -9.84 0.63
CA ASP A 394 19.09 -8.93 -0.38
C ASP A 394 17.72 -9.42 -0.90
N LEU A 395 17.50 -10.75 -1.01
CA LEU A 395 16.20 -11.32 -1.36
C LEU A 395 15.16 -11.11 -0.24
N SER A 396 15.54 -11.30 1.04
CA SER A 396 14.68 -10.97 2.18
C SER A 396 14.22 -9.51 2.16
N LYS A 397 15.14 -8.54 1.97
CA LYS A 397 14.78 -7.12 1.86
C LYS A 397 13.75 -6.84 0.77
N HIS A 398 13.86 -7.52 -0.38
CA HIS A 398 12.89 -7.40 -1.46
C HIS A 398 11.56 -8.07 -1.14
N ALA A 399 11.55 -9.22 -0.45
CA ALA A 399 10.33 -9.88 0.03
C ALA A 399 9.58 -9.02 1.06
N ASP A 400 10.28 -8.49 2.07
CA ASP A 400 9.74 -7.58 3.09
C ASP A 400 9.15 -6.32 2.46
N LYS A 401 9.91 -5.70 1.55
CA LYS A 401 9.48 -4.52 0.82
C LYS A 401 8.26 -4.82 -0.04
N CYS A 402 8.24 -5.93 -0.77
CA CYS A 402 7.10 -6.28 -1.62
C CYS A 402 5.83 -6.52 -0.80
N THR A 403 5.95 -7.18 0.35
CA THR A 403 4.85 -7.38 1.32
C THR A 403 4.32 -6.04 1.83
N ARG A 404 5.21 -5.18 2.34
CA ARG A 404 4.87 -3.86 2.89
C ARG A 404 4.26 -2.93 1.85
N ASP A 405 4.85 -2.85 0.67
CA ASP A 405 4.39 -1.99 -0.42
C ASP A 405 3.03 -2.48 -0.98
N THR A 406 2.79 -3.80 -1.01
CA THR A 406 1.48 -4.39 -1.36
C THR A 406 0.40 -4.05 -0.33
N LYS A 407 0.66 -4.26 0.97
CA LYS A 407 -0.26 -3.88 2.05
C LYS A 407 -0.55 -2.36 2.02
N MET A 408 0.48 -1.52 1.89
CA MET A 408 0.32 -0.06 1.81
C MET A 408 -0.49 0.38 0.59
N ALA A 409 -0.30 -0.26 -0.57
CA ALA A 409 -1.07 0.03 -1.76
C ALA A 409 -2.56 -0.31 -1.56
N ARG A 410 -2.89 -1.48 -0.99
CA ARG A 410 -4.28 -1.85 -0.60
C ARG A 410 -4.93 -0.76 0.26
N ALA A 411 -4.25 -0.31 1.32
CA ALA A 411 -4.75 0.75 2.22
C ALA A 411 -4.99 2.10 1.51
N VAL A 412 -4.06 2.52 0.64
CA VAL A 412 -4.20 3.76 -0.15
C VAL A 412 -5.38 3.68 -1.12
N ILE A 413 -5.63 2.50 -1.72
CA ILE A 413 -6.79 2.28 -2.58
C ILE A 413 -8.08 2.33 -1.78
N LEU A 414 -8.17 1.61 -0.66
CA LEU A 414 -9.35 1.60 0.21
C LEU A 414 -9.72 3.03 0.66
N ARG A 415 -8.75 3.81 1.13
CA ARG A 415 -8.97 5.21 1.53
C ARG A 415 -9.47 6.08 0.38
N ARG A 416 -9.01 5.85 -0.86
CA ARG A 416 -9.52 6.56 -2.05
C ARG A 416 -10.94 6.15 -2.40
N ILE A 417 -11.30 4.88 -2.23
CA ILE A 417 -12.66 4.37 -2.42
C ILE A 417 -13.61 5.05 -1.43
N ILE A 418 -13.31 4.98 -0.13
CA ILE A 418 -14.11 5.61 0.94
C ILE A 418 -14.31 7.11 0.67
N ASN A 419 -13.23 7.84 0.34
CA ASN A 419 -13.32 9.27 0.02
C ASN A 419 -14.18 9.56 -1.23
N HIS A 420 -14.11 8.71 -2.27
CA HIS A 420 -14.93 8.84 -3.48
C HIS A 420 -16.41 8.67 -3.16
N ILE A 421 -16.76 7.62 -2.40
CA ILE A 421 -18.13 7.28 -1.98
C ILE A 421 -18.72 8.40 -1.12
N GLY A 422 -18.04 8.81 -0.05
CA GLY A 422 -18.50 9.88 0.85
C GLY A 422 -18.74 11.20 0.12
N SER A 423 -17.87 11.54 -0.84
CA SER A 423 -18.05 12.73 -1.69
C SER A 423 -19.27 12.66 -2.62
N SER A 424 -19.86 11.48 -2.82
CA SER A 424 -21.00 11.25 -3.72
C SER A 424 -22.35 11.28 -3.00
N ASN A 425 -22.38 11.02 -1.68
CA ASN A 425 -23.60 10.97 -0.87
C ASN A 425 -23.98 12.33 -0.26
N GLN A 426 -23.01 13.18 0.10
CA GLN A 426 -23.29 14.55 0.61
C GLN A 426 -24.07 15.43 -0.39
N ASP A 427 -23.98 15.17 -1.69
CA ASP A 427 -24.66 15.95 -2.75
C ASP A 427 -26.17 15.65 -2.90
N PHE A 428 -26.77 14.76 -2.07
CA PHE A 428 -28.22 14.46 -2.10
C PHE A 428 -29.06 15.31 -1.13
N GLY A 429 -28.49 15.78 -0.01
CA GLY A 429 -29.23 16.51 1.03
C GLY A 429 -29.58 17.97 0.69
N MET A 430 -29.25 18.46 -0.51
CA MET A 430 -29.37 19.88 -0.88
C MET A 430 -30.51 20.18 -1.87
N PHE A 431 -31.40 19.21 -2.14
CA PHE A 431 -32.57 19.33 -3.02
C PHE A 431 -33.81 18.62 -2.45
N SER A 432 -34.10 18.85 -1.17
CA SER A 432 -35.38 18.56 -0.50
C SER A 432 -35.91 19.82 0.16
#